data_AF-I0Z1P3-F1
#
_entry.id   AF-I0Z1P3-F1
#
_cell.length_a   1.000
_cell.length_b   1.000
_cell.length_c   1.000
_cell.angle_alpha   90.00
_cell.angle_beta   90.00
_cell.angle_gamma   90.00
#
_symmetry.space_group_name_H-M   'P 1'
#
loop_
_entity.id
_entity.type
_entity.pdbx_description
1 polymer ?
#
loop_
_entity_poly.entity_id
_entity_poly.type
_entity_poly.pdbx_seq_one_letter_code
_entity_poly.pdbx_strand_id
1 'polypeptide(L)'
;MCASQPESAEVLAVLGEFKAAQERRVRQYVRFNDAFTEYLRSKDEGPFRQLMVDTTRAFAEVNESVRAAEAQLSGDLARPDLAAHLRQLQEAEGAKLKFTLVHQALKKEASMERFSWQQGQEVEQQSSSLGDPSDEEGAHANGHGHCCSRPPEPTEEEFNNALTEATLELQAAVTSINDALMELQEAEEELREETET
;
A
#
# COMPACT_ATOMS: atom_id res chain seq x y z
N MET A 1 -45.07 0.66 -12.46
CA MET A 1 -44.27 1.91 -12.36
C MET A 1 -43.08 1.68 -13.26
N CYS A 2 -43.03 2.32 -14.44
CA CYS A 2 -41.86 2.23 -15.30
C CYS A 2 -40.77 3.07 -14.65
N ALA A 3 -39.65 2.46 -14.27
CA ALA A 3 -38.45 3.20 -13.95
C ALA A 3 -38.06 3.97 -15.22
N SER A 4 -38.05 5.29 -15.15
CA SER A 4 -37.37 6.12 -16.14
C SER A 4 -35.94 5.61 -16.26
N GLN A 5 -35.48 5.32 -17.48
CA GLN A 5 -34.08 5.00 -17.70
C GLN A 5 -33.23 6.18 -17.18
N PRO A 6 -32.10 5.92 -16.51
CA PRO A 6 -31.20 6.98 -16.08
C PRO A 6 -30.80 7.82 -17.31
N GLU A 7 -30.78 9.14 -17.17
CA GLU A 7 -30.26 9.97 -18.25
C GLU A 7 -28.75 9.74 -18.35
N SER A 8 -28.25 9.38 -19.55
CA SER A 8 -26.82 9.11 -19.77
C SER A 8 -25.93 10.28 -19.30
N ALA A 9 -26.44 11.51 -19.34
CA ALA A 9 -25.78 12.69 -18.80
C ALA A 9 -25.53 12.63 -17.26
N GLU A 10 -26.47 12.08 -16.48
CA GLU A 10 -26.32 11.93 -15.03
C GLU A 10 -25.26 10.88 -14.70
N VAL A 11 -25.24 9.76 -15.45
CA VAL A 11 -24.22 8.72 -15.30
C VAL A 11 -22.83 9.28 -15.62
N LEU A 12 -22.70 10.03 -16.72
CA LEU A 12 -21.45 10.69 -17.11
C LEU A 12 -20.97 11.71 -16.05
N ALA A 13 -21.89 12.44 -15.41
CA ALA A 13 -21.55 13.37 -14.34
C ALA A 13 -20.92 12.63 -13.14
N VAL A 14 -21.52 11.52 -12.70
CA VAL A 14 -21.00 10.70 -11.59
C VAL A 14 -19.63 10.09 -11.94
N LEU A 15 -19.45 9.60 -13.16
CA LEU A 15 -18.14 9.10 -13.61
C LEU A 15 -17.08 10.21 -13.65
N GLY A 16 -17.47 11.43 -14.02
CA GLY A 16 -16.61 12.62 -13.96
C GLY A 16 -16.14 12.95 -12.54
N GLU A 17 -17.04 12.91 -11.56
CA GLU A 17 -16.71 13.12 -10.15
C GLU A 17 -15.77 12.02 -9.62
N PHE A 18 -16.04 10.76 -9.98
CA PHE A 18 -15.18 9.62 -9.68
C PHE A 18 -13.77 9.81 -10.26
N LYS A 19 -13.64 10.21 -11.53
CA LYS A 19 -12.34 10.47 -12.18
C LYS A 19 -11.57 11.57 -11.47
N ALA A 20 -12.25 12.66 -11.11
CA ALA A 20 -11.63 13.73 -10.32
C ALA A 20 -11.16 13.24 -8.94
N ALA A 21 -11.91 12.32 -8.30
CA ALA A 21 -11.48 11.68 -7.07
C ALA A 21 -10.24 10.79 -7.30
N GLN A 22 -10.18 10.04 -8.40
CA GLN A 22 -9.00 9.23 -8.72
C GLN A 22 -7.74 10.04 -9.00
N GLU A 23 -7.85 11.18 -9.69
CA GLU A 23 -6.70 12.08 -9.86
C GLU A 23 -6.18 12.60 -8.52
N ARG A 24 -7.07 12.90 -7.57
CA ARG A 24 -6.66 13.26 -6.19
C ARG A 24 -5.92 12.11 -5.53
N ARG A 25 -6.41 10.86 -5.68
CA ARG A 25 -5.74 9.66 -5.14
C ARG A 25 -4.33 9.48 -5.70
N VAL A 26 -4.18 9.59 -7.02
CA VAL A 26 -2.89 9.46 -7.71
C VAL A 26 -1.88 10.48 -7.18
N ARG A 27 -2.29 11.76 -7.09
CA ARG A 27 -1.46 12.82 -6.50
C ARG A 27 -1.05 12.50 -5.06
N GLN A 28 -1.95 11.90 -4.28
CA GLN A 28 -1.66 11.53 -2.91
C GLN A 28 -0.66 10.37 -2.79
N TYR A 29 -0.75 9.35 -3.64
CA TYR A 29 0.25 8.28 -3.69
C TYR A 29 1.65 8.79 -4.07
N VAL A 30 1.74 9.70 -5.05
CA VAL A 30 3.02 10.31 -5.44
C VAL A 30 3.62 11.06 -4.24
N ARG A 31 2.85 11.97 -3.64
CA ARG A 31 3.28 12.73 -2.45
C ARG A 31 3.69 11.81 -1.30
N PHE A 32 2.96 10.73 -1.08
CA PHE A 32 3.26 9.75 -0.03
C PHE A 32 4.58 9.02 -0.27
N ASN A 33 4.81 8.53 -1.48
CA ASN A 33 6.04 7.82 -1.84
C ASN A 33 7.27 8.74 -1.84
N ASP A 34 7.12 9.99 -2.30
CA ASP A 34 8.19 10.99 -2.28
C ASP A 34 8.61 11.31 -0.84
N ALA A 35 7.63 11.53 0.04
CA ALA A 35 7.89 11.80 1.44
C ALA A 35 8.53 10.61 2.18
N PHE A 36 8.15 9.37 1.83
CA PHE A 36 8.81 8.19 2.36
C PHE A 36 10.27 8.12 1.90
N THR A 37 10.54 8.44 0.63
CA THR A 37 11.91 8.49 0.09
C THR A 37 12.75 9.57 0.78
N GLU A 38 12.17 10.75 1.03
CA GLU A 38 12.80 11.82 1.80
C GLU A 38 13.10 11.38 3.24
N TYR A 39 12.15 10.71 3.88
CA TYR A 39 12.32 10.15 5.22
C TYR A 39 13.47 9.14 5.27
N LEU A 40 13.56 8.23 4.30
CA LEU A 40 14.67 7.26 4.27
C LEU A 40 16.05 7.93 4.15
N ARG A 41 16.12 9.10 3.51
CA ARG A 41 17.35 9.89 3.33
C ARG A 41 17.69 10.74 4.55
N SER A 42 16.73 11.50 5.04
CA SER A 42 16.91 12.46 6.14
C SER A 42 16.89 11.81 7.52
N LYS A 43 16.23 10.65 7.64
CA LYS A 43 15.84 9.99 8.90
C LYS A 43 14.99 10.87 9.83
N ASP A 44 14.44 11.98 9.33
CA ASP A 44 13.56 12.87 10.09
C ASP A 44 12.12 12.33 10.07
N GLU A 45 11.70 11.73 11.18
CA GLU A 45 10.36 11.19 11.33
C GLU A 45 9.28 12.27 11.48
N GLY A 46 9.63 13.51 11.86
CA GLY A 46 8.67 14.58 12.14
C GLY A 46 7.80 14.93 10.92
N PRO A 47 8.40 15.42 9.82
CA PRO A 47 7.69 15.73 8.59
C PRO A 47 6.94 14.53 8.01
N PHE A 48 7.52 13.34 8.09
CA PHE A 48 6.90 12.12 7.58
C PHE A 48 5.64 11.74 8.37
N ARG A 49 5.66 11.83 9.70
CA ARG A 49 4.47 11.60 10.53
C ARG A 49 3.34 12.56 10.22
N GLN A 50 3.65 13.85 10.06
CA GLN A 50 2.62 14.83 9.70
C GLN A 50 2.03 14.51 8.33
N LEU A 51 2.86 14.12 7.36
CA LEU A 51 2.41 13.75 6.04
C LEU A 51 1.58 12.46 6.04
N MET A 52 1.86 11.50 6.92
CA MET A 52 1.00 10.33 7.13
C MET A 52 -0.41 10.73 7.58
N VAL A 53 -0.53 11.64 8.55
CA VAL A 53 -1.82 12.15 9.02
C VAL A 53 -2.59 12.83 7.88
N ASP A 54 -1.94 13.71 7.14
CA ASP A 54 -2.53 14.40 5.99
C ASP A 54 -2.97 13.40 4.91
N THR A 55 -2.13 12.40 4.63
CA THR A 55 -2.36 11.36 3.64
C THR A 55 -3.54 10.47 3.99
N THR A 56 -3.64 10.04 5.25
CA THR A 56 -4.77 9.24 5.73
C THR A 56 -6.09 10.00 5.56
N ARG A 57 -6.12 11.30 5.88
CA ARG A 57 -7.30 12.14 5.68
C ARG A 57 -7.67 12.26 4.20
N ALA A 58 -6.69 12.58 3.35
CA ALA A 58 -6.92 12.72 1.92
C ALA A 58 -7.44 11.41 1.29
N PHE A 59 -6.91 10.25 1.69
CA PHE A 59 -7.43 8.96 1.23
C PHE A 59 -8.86 8.70 1.73
N ALA A 60 -9.19 9.08 2.97
CA ALA A 60 -10.55 8.93 3.50
C ALA A 60 -11.56 9.76 2.67
N GLU A 61 -11.25 11.02 2.38
CA GLU A 61 -12.10 11.90 1.56
C GLU A 61 -12.32 11.36 0.14
N VAL A 62 -11.26 10.81 -0.47
CA VAL A 62 -11.37 10.15 -1.78
C VAL A 62 -12.24 8.89 -1.67
N ASN A 63 -12.04 8.05 -0.66
CA ASN A 63 -12.83 6.82 -0.48
C ASN A 63 -14.32 7.13 -0.28
N GLU A 64 -14.65 8.19 0.47
CA GLU A 64 -16.03 8.66 0.62
C GLU A 64 -16.62 9.12 -0.72
N SER A 65 -15.84 9.86 -1.52
CA SER A 65 -16.27 10.30 -2.86
C SER A 65 -16.59 9.11 -3.78
N VAL A 66 -15.72 8.08 -3.81
CA VAL A 66 -15.94 6.90 -4.65
C VAL A 66 -17.12 6.07 -4.14
N ARG A 67 -17.30 5.93 -2.82
CA ARG A 67 -18.47 5.25 -2.24
C ARG A 67 -19.78 5.96 -2.55
N ALA A 68 -19.79 7.29 -2.55
CA ALA A 68 -20.96 8.06 -2.94
C ALA A 68 -21.30 7.85 -4.42
N ALA A 69 -20.29 7.80 -5.30
CA ALA A 69 -20.48 7.47 -6.71
C ALA A 69 -21.01 6.03 -6.91
N GLU A 70 -20.43 5.05 -6.21
CA GLU A 70 -20.88 3.64 -6.24
C GLU A 70 -22.36 3.51 -5.80
N ALA A 71 -22.75 4.21 -4.73
CA ALA A 71 -24.12 4.20 -4.22
C ALA A 71 -25.11 4.83 -5.21
N GLN A 72 -24.75 5.95 -5.83
CA GLN A 72 -25.58 6.60 -6.86
C GLN A 72 -25.75 5.71 -8.10
N LEU A 73 -24.66 5.09 -8.56
CA LEU A 73 -24.69 4.18 -9.71
C LEU A 73 -25.55 2.94 -9.44
N SER A 74 -25.38 2.29 -8.29
CA SER A 74 -26.14 1.08 -7.96
C SER A 74 -27.61 1.34 -7.58
N GLY A 75 -27.91 2.51 -7.03
CA GLY A 75 -29.25 2.90 -6.60
C GLY A 75 -29.98 3.71 -7.66
N ASP A 76 -29.84 5.03 -7.57
CA ASP A 76 -30.65 6.00 -8.30
C ASP A 76 -30.51 5.89 -9.82
N LEU A 77 -29.31 5.57 -10.29
CA LEU A 77 -29.01 5.47 -11.72
C LEU A 77 -29.15 4.05 -12.28
N ALA A 78 -29.47 3.05 -11.46
CA ALA A 78 -29.67 1.67 -11.90
C ALA A 78 -28.57 1.10 -12.83
N ARG A 79 -27.31 1.47 -12.58
CA ARG A 79 -26.07 1.00 -13.23
C ARG A 79 -25.24 0.13 -12.28
N PRO A 80 -25.72 -1.06 -11.88
CA PRO A 80 -25.00 -1.94 -10.97
C PRO A 80 -23.71 -2.52 -11.58
N ASP A 81 -23.62 -2.55 -12.91
CA ASP A 81 -22.42 -2.89 -13.69
C ASP A 81 -21.28 -1.91 -13.39
N LEU A 82 -21.51 -0.60 -13.57
CA LEU A 82 -20.51 0.44 -13.29
C LEU A 82 -20.16 0.50 -11.80
N ALA A 83 -21.16 0.31 -10.92
CA ALA A 83 -20.93 0.23 -9.49
C ALA A 83 -20.01 -0.95 -9.11
N ALA A 84 -20.13 -2.09 -9.81
CA ALA A 84 -19.26 -3.25 -9.57
C ALA A 84 -17.80 -2.96 -9.94
N HIS A 85 -17.55 -2.27 -11.05
CA HIS A 85 -16.19 -1.84 -11.43
C HIS A 85 -15.61 -0.84 -10.41
N LEU A 86 -16.41 0.11 -9.91
CA LEU A 86 -15.98 1.03 -8.83
C LEU A 86 -15.61 0.27 -7.55
N ARG A 87 -16.40 -0.74 -7.17
CA ARG A 87 -16.12 -1.59 -6.01
C ARG A 87 -14.83 -2.38 -6.17
N GLN A 88 -14.65 -3.04 -7.31
CA GLN A 88 -13.41 -3.78 -7.63
C GLN A 88 -12.19 -2.84 -7.54
N LEU A 89 -12.31 -1.64 -8.10
CA LEU A 89 -11.27 -0.62 -8.00
C LEU A 89 -11.01 -0.19 -6.55
N GLN A 90 -12.03 0.00 -5.72
CA GLN A 90 -11.84 0.32 -4.29
C GLN A 90 -11.12 -0.80 -3.53
N GLU A 91 -11.47 -2.06 -3.78
CA GLU A 91 -10.80 -3.20 -3.16
C GLU A 91 -9.33 -3.29 -3.58
N ALA A 92 -9.06 -3.12 -4.87
CA ALA A 92 -7.71 -3.11 -5.41
C ALA A 92 -6.88 -1.91 -4.90
N GLU A 93 -7.47 -0.73 -4.75
CA GLU A 93 -6.82 0.43 -4.12
C GLU A 93 -6.50 0.17 -2.64
N GLY A 94 -7.39 -0.51 -1.90
CA GLY A 94 -7.13 -0.95 -0.54
C GLY A 94 -5.96 -1.92 -0.44
N ALA A 95 -5.91 -2.90 -1.35
CA ALA A 95 -4.79 -3.85 -1.44
C ALA A 95 -3.48 -3.12 -1.78
N LYS A 96 -3.49 -2.24 -2.79
CA LYS A 96 -2.34 -1.42 -3.18
C LYS A 96 -1.79 -0.61 -2.00
N LEU A 97 -2.66 0.08 -1.24
CA LEU A 97 -2.24 0.84 -0.07
C LEU A 97 -1.62 -0.06 1.00
N LYS A 98 -2.28 -1.19 1.33
CA LYS A 98 -1.77 -2.17 2.30
C LYS A 98 -0.37 -2.65 1.92
N PHE A 99 -0.17 -3.10 0.69
CA PHE A 99 1.13 -3.63 0.27
C PHE A 99 2.18 -2.53 0.06
N THR A 100 1.77 -1.30 -0.26
CA THR A 100 2.66 -0.14 -0.20
C THR A 100 3.19 0.06 1.22
N LEU A 101 2.33 -0.01 2.25
CA LEU A 101 2.76 0.12 3.65
C LEU A 101 3.68 -1.01 4.10
N VAL A 102 3.38 -2.26 3.71
CA VAL A 102 4.25 -3.42 4.00
C VAL A 102 5.63 -3.21 3.36
N HIS A 103 5.65 -2.85 2.07
CA HIS A 103 6.89 -2.61 1.35
C HIS A 103 7.72 -1.45 1.96
N GLN A 104 7.05 -0.36 2.35
CA GLN A 104 7.71 0.74 3.05
C GLN A 104 8.24 0.33 4.43
N ALA A 105 7.50 -0.48 5.20
CA ALA A 105 7.97 -1.00 6.49
C ALA A 105 9.23 -1.87 6.32
N LEU A 106 9.22 -2.80 5.35
CA LEU A 106 10.39 -3.64 5.04
C LEU A 106 11.60 -2.78 4.64
N LYS A 107 11.41 -1.79 3.76
CA LYS A 107 12.49 -0.86 3.36
C LYS A 107 12.99 -0.01 4.52
N LYS A 108 12.11 0.43 5.42
CA LYS A 108 12.50 1.17 6.63
C LYS A 108 13.43 0.32 7.49
N GLU A 109 13.03 -0.92 7.81
CA GLU A 109 13.83 -1.83 8.64
C GLU A 109 15.19 -2.12 7.99
N ALA A 110 15.21 -2.41 6.68
CA ALA A 110 16.45 -2.64 5.95
C ALA A 110 17.38 -1.42 5.95
N SER A 111 16.83 -0.20 5.83
CA SER A 111 17.59 1.05 5.82
C SER A 111 18.17 1.47 7.18
N MET A 112 17.81 0.75 8.24
CA MET A 112 18.28 0.97 9.61
C MET A 112 19.35 -0.05 10.02
N GLU A 113 19.82 -0.90 9.09
CA GLU A 113 20.83 -1.96 9.33
C GLU A 113 20.51 -2.81 10.57
N ARG A 114 19.21 -3.05 10.77
CA ARG A 114 18.67 -3.60 12.01
C ARG A 114 18.84 -5.11 12.11
N PHE A 115 19.22 -5.76 11.01
CA PHE A 115 19.42 -7.19 10.93
C PHE A 115 20.91 -7.55 11.02
N SER A 116 21.22 -8.55 11.83
CA SER A 116 22.57 -9.09 12.03
C SER A 116 23.23 -9.56 10.73
N TRP A 117 22.45 -10.15 9.81
CA TRP A 117 22.94 -10.60 8.50
C TRP A 117 23.28 -9.44 7.55
N GLN A 118 22.84 -8.20 7.83
CA GLN A 118 23.26 -7.02 7.06
C GLN A 118 24.66 -6.53 7.41
N GLN A 119 25.18 -6.91 8.57
CA GLN A 119 26.48 -6.45 9.09
C GLN A 119 27.63 -7.43 8.75
N GLY A 120 27.35 -8.55 8.08
CA GLY A 120 28.25 -9.69 7.92
C GLY A 120 28.98 -9.84 6.58
N GLN A 121 28.94 -8.86 5.67
CA GLN A 121 29.68 -8.93 4.40
C GLN A 121 31.04 -8.21 4.41
N GLU A 122 31.62 -7.96 5.59
CA GLU A 122 33.02 -7.52 5.70
C GLU A 122 33.77 -8.44 6.67
N VAL A 123 34.90 -8.97 6.21
CA VAL A 123 35.97 -9.69 6.93
C VAL A 123 35.84 -11.22 7.05
N GLU A 124 36.12 -11.94 5.95
CA GLU A 124 36.75 -13.28 6.00
C GLU A 124 38.07 -13.29 5.22
N GLN A 125 38.99 -12.40 5.59
CA GLN A 125 40.41 -12.57 5.34
C GLN A 125 41.19 -11.98 6.51
N GLN A 126 41.46 -12.80 7.54
CA GLN A 126 42.80 -12.98 8.11
C GLN A 126 42.78 -13.74 9.45
N SER A 127 43.71 -14.70 9.53
CA SER A 127 44.29 -15.33 10.73
C SER A 127 43.45 -16.38 11.47
N SER A 128 43.53 -17.61 10.97
CA SER A 128 43.56 -18.80 11.82
C SER A 128 44.88 -18.79 12.61
N SER A 129 44.80 -18.48 13.91
CA SER A 129 45.81 -18.89 14.88
C SER A 129 45.11 -19.62 16.01
N LEU A 130 45.39 -20.92 16.06
CA LEU A 130 44.89 -21.87 17.05
C LEU A 130 45.48 -21.58 18.43
N GLY A 131 44.61 -21.49 19.43
CA GLY A 131 44.95 -21.57 20.85
C GLY A 131 43.70 -21.85 21.67
N ASP A 132 43.66 -23.01 22.33
CA ASP A 132 42.61 -23.49 23.25
C ASP A 132 43.33 -24.31 24.35
N PRO A 133 42.72 -24.70 25.49
CA PRO A 133 41.79 -24.04 26.43
C PRO A 133 42.47 -23.85 27.80
N SER A 134 41.87 -23.10 28.73
CA SER A 134 41.92 -23.43 30.16
C SER A 134 40.70 -22.86 30.89
N ASP A 135 40.13 -23.73 31.74
CA ASP A 135 38.95 -23.61 32.57
C ASP A 135 38.83 -22.31 33.39
N GLU A 136 37.60 -21.89 33.70
CA GLU A 136 37.14 -21.87 35.10
C GLU A 136 35.63 -21.59 35.23
N GLU A 137 35.01 -22.38 36.12
CA GLU A 137 33.64 -22.35 36.59
C GLU A 137 33.31 -21.06 37.36
N GLY A 138 32.10 -20.52 37.14
CA GLY A 138 31.62 -19.35 37.89
C GLY A 138 30.11 -19.24 37.88
N ALA A 139 29.44 -20.05 38.70
CA ALA A 139 28.02 -19.96 38.96
C ALA A 139 27.68 -18.67 39.73
N HIS A 140 26.81 -17.81 39.18
CA HIS A 140 26.00 -16.89 39.97
C HIS A 140 24.59 -16.78 39.40
N ALA A 141 23.66 -17.42 40.11
CA ALA A 141 22.24 -17.18 39.99
C ALA A 141 21.92 -15.74 40.42
N ASN A 142 21.25 -14.98 39.55
CA ASN A 142 20.39 -13.91 40.01
C ASN A 142 19.20 -13.76 39.05
N GLY A 143 18.03 -14.13 39.56
CA GLY A 143 16.76 -13.92 38.89
C GLY A 143 16.46 -12.43 38.76
N HIS A 144 16.28 -11.99 37.52
CA HIS A 144 15.47 -10.86 37.09
C HIS A 144 14.80 -11.37 35.81
N GLY A 145 13.50 -11.64 35.78
CA GLY A 145 12.48 -10.61 35.76
C GLY A 145 12.25 -10.20 34.31
N HIS A 146 11.16 -10.71 33.72
CA HIS A 146 10.59 -10.33 32.43
C HIS A 146 11.19 -10.99 31.16
N CYS A 147 10.87 -12.27 30.92
CA CYS A 147 11.01 -12.89 29.60
C CYS A 147 9.91 -12.38 28.64
N CYS A 148 9.99 -11.10 28.27
CA CYS A 148 9.46 -10.67 26.99
C CYS A 148 10.50 -11.08 25.95
N SER A 149 10.43 -12.33 25.50
CA SER A 149 11.26 -12.80 24.39
C SER A 149 10.99 -11.90 23.20
N ARG A 150 11.97 -11.08 22.80
CA ARG A 150 11.91 -10.35 21.53
C ARG A 150 11.66 -11.40 20.44
N PRO A 151 10.68 -11.20 19.54
CA PRO A 151 10.48 -12.10 18.42
C PRO A 151 11.80 -12.35 17.69
N PRO A 152 12.08 -13.59 17.25
CA PRO A 152 13.31 -13.89 16.54
C PRO A 152 13.43 -12.99 15.31
N GLU A 153 14.66 -12.57 15.02
CA GLU A 153 14.98 -11.81 13.83
C GLU A 153 14.67 -12.64 12.58
N PRO A 154 14.03 -12.05 11.53
CA PRO A 154 13.82 -12.77 10.28
C PRO A 154 15.16 -13.07 9.60
N THR A 155 15.25 -14.24 8.99
CA THR A 155 16.36 -14.60 8.11
C THR A 155 16.37 -13.72 6.85
N GLU A 156 17.53 -13.62 6.18
CA GLU A 156 17.65 -12.90 4.91
C GLU A 156 16.67 -13.44 3.85
N GLU A 157 16.50 -14.77 3.79
CA GLU A 157 15.56 -15.43 2.89
C GLU A 157 14.11 -15.05 3.21
N GLU A 158 13.68 -15.11 4.47
CA GLU A 158 12.33 -14.69 4.88
C GLU A 158 12.05 -13.22 4.54
N PHE A 159 13.04 -12.34 4.76
CA PHE A 159 12.93 -10.93 4.39
C PHE A 159 12.78 -10.73 2.88
N ASN A 160 13.63 -11.38 2.08
CA ASN A 160 13.60 -11.27 0.61
C ASN A 160 12.30 -11.87 0.04
N ASN A 161 11.81 -12.96 0.61
CA ASN A 161 10.54 -13.56 0.25
C ASN A 161 9.38 -12.62 0.55
N ALA A 162 9.35 -12.01 1.75
CA ALA A 162 8.31 -11.03 2.11
C ALA A 162 8.34 -9.78 1.21
N LEU A 163 9.53 -9.31 0.83
CA LEU A 163 9.67 -8.19 -0.10
C LEU A 163 9.16 -8.55 -1.50
N THR A 164 9.47 -9.76 -1.96
CA THR A 164 9.01 -10.28 -3.26
C THR A 164 7.49 -10.42 -3.28
N GLU A 165 6.91 -11.04 -2.25
CA GLU A 165 5.46 -11.19 -2.10
C GLU A 165 4.75 -9.82 -2.10
N ALA A 166 5.22 -8.88 -1.28
CA ALA A 166 4.66 -7.54 -1.22
C ALA A 166 4.72 -6.82 -2.58
N THR A 167 5.78 -7.06 -3.37
CA THR A 167 5.94 -6.49 -4.71
C THR A 167 4.97 -7.10 -5.72
N LEU A 168 4.82 -8.42 -5.70
CA LEU A 168 3.89 -9.13 -6.59
C LEU A 168 2.44 -8.75 -6.31
N GLU A 169 2.06 -8.66 -5.04
CA GLU A 169 0.74 -8.23 -4.61
C GLU A 169 0.45 -6.77 -4.99
N LEU A 170 1.47 -5.90 -4.89
CA LEU A 170 1.35 -4.52 -5.37
C LEU A 170 1.10 -4.47 -6.88
N GLN A 171 1.80 -5.29 -7.66
CA GLN A 171 1.61 -5.38 -9.11
C GLN A 171 0.21 -5.92 -9.46
N ALA A 172 -0.24 -6.97 -8.77
CA ALA A 172 -1.58 -7.53 -8.96
C ALA A 172 -2.68 -6.48 -8.68
N ALA A 173 -2.53 -5.71 -7.60
CA ALA A 173 -3.44 -4.62 -7.28
C ALA A 173 -3.44 -3.52 -8.35
N VAL A 174 -2.27 -3.13 -8.87
CA VAL A 174 -2.15 -2.14 -9.96
C VAL A 174 -2.83 -2.63 -11.24
N THR A 175 -2.63 -3.90 -11.62
CA THR A 175 -3.30 -4.50 -12.77
C THR A 175 -4.82 -4.45 -12.58
N SER A 176 -5.34 -4.89 -11.44
CA SER A 176 -6.78 -4.85 -11.19
C SER A 176 -7.37 -3.43 -11.18
N ILE A 177 -6.59 -2.41 -10.77
CA ILE A 177 -7.03 -1.01 -10.87
C ILE A 177 -7.13 -0.59 -12.33
N ASN A 178 -6.13 -0.93 -13.15
CA ASN A 178 -6.09 -0.56 -14.56
C ASN A 178 -7.22 -1.24 -15.35
N ASP A 179 -7.47 -2.53 -15.07
CA ASP A 179 -8.57 -3.27 -15.70
C ASP A 179 -9.91 -2.62 -15.38
N ALA A 180 -10.18 -2.33 -14.11
CA ALA A 180 -11.43 -1.65 -13.72
C ALA A 180 -11.56 -0.24 -14.32
N LEU A 181 -10.45 0.51 -14.46
CA LEU A 181 -10.45 1.81 -15.11
C LEU A 181 -10.71 1.72 -16.62
N MET A 182 -10.24 0.66 -17.27
CA MET A 182 -10.48 0.41 -18.70
C MET A 182 -11.96 0.13 -18.95
N GLU A 183 -12.56 -0.78 -18.20
CA GLU A 183 -14.00 -1.10 -18.30
C GLU A 183 -14.88 0.15 -18.09
N LEU A 184 -14.51 1.00 -17.13
CA LEU A 184 -15.21 2.26 -16.88
C LEU A 184 -15.02 3.29 -18.01
N GLN A 185 -13.86 3.30 -18.66
CA GLN A 185 -13.59 4.19 -19.80
C GLN A 185 -14.38 3.76 -21.03
N GLU A 186 -14.43 2.46 -21.33
CA GLU A 186 -15.22 1.91 -22.44
C GLU A 186 -16.70 2.22 -22.25
N ALA A 187 -17.25 1.97 -21.06
CA ALA A 187 -18.65 2.27 -20.78
C ALA A 187 -18.99 3.78 -20.81
N GLU A 188 -18.03 4.64 -20.46
CA GLU A 188 -18.20 6.09 -20.59
C GLU A 188 -18.24 6.55 -22.05
N GLU A 189 -17.43 5.92 -22.90
CA GLU A 189 -17.41 6.20 -24.34
C GLU A 189 -18.73 5.81 -25.00
N GLU A 190 -19.24 4.60 -24.71
CA GLU A 190 -20.56 4.15 -25.17
C GLU A 190 -21.67 5.13 -24.77
N LEU A 191 -21.69 5.56 -23.51
CA LEU A 191 -22.66 6.53 -23.00
C LEU A 191 -22.58 7.89 -23.70
N ARG A 192 -21.38 8.32 -24.12
CA ARG A 192 -21.21 9.58 -24.86
C ARG A 192 -21.75 9.48 -26.27
N GLU A 193 -21.49 8.37 -26.96
CA GLU A 193 -22.04 8.13 -28.30
C GLU A 193 -23.58 8.12 -28.30
N GLU A 194 -24.18 7.55 -27.25
CA GLU A 194 -25.64 7.58 -27.05
C GLU A 194 -26.19 9.00 -26.83
N THR A 195 -25.43 9.90 -26.19
CA THR A 195 -25.88 11.29 -25.96
C THR A 195 -25.74 12.20 -27.18
N GLU A 196 -24.89 11.83 -28.15
CA GLU A 196 -24.65 12.59 -29.37
C GLU A 196 -25.60 12.23 -30.52
N THR A 197 -26.40 11.16 -30.35
CA THR A 197 -27.37 10.65 -31.34
C THR A 197 -28.81 11.12 -31.09
#